data_AF-A0A351HDJ2-F1
#
_entry.id   AF-A0A351HDJ2-F1
#
_cell.length_a   1.000
_cell.length_b   1.000
_cell.length_c   1.000
_cell.angle_alpha   90.00
_cell.angle_beta   90.00
_cell.angle_gamma   90.00
#
_symmetry.space_group_name_H-M   'P 1'
#
loop_
_entity.id
_entity.type
_entity.pdbx_description
1 polymer ?
#
loop_
_entity_poly.entity_id
_entity_poly.type
_entity_poly.pdbx_seq_one_letter_code
_entity_poly.pdbx_strand_id
1 'polypeptide(L)'
;MADTPANNKPEAPQQALDLNSLSGLDFGPNWADANAKPARPKHYGSEATGKRSSGSGPRDRRSGGSRSVGRDSQSERRGHPGGEPSRRDERRGRPAAPAPFVPTVEVDLYPQDEAFEALINRLRSSARTYQLFDIAHLLLEKPDRYIVVVSPKSSRGGEPAQLYYSVPGHLPFETEEEAISYVITNHLDLFFDIEEIEIDPPKGNFQMINRCTITGELLGPPNYHRYQEFIQRHYAARINGMSFERFTSKIEGVKEQEQIDAWLESMKKGARYMVKDRQEGEPESFETLDVARHFLLRHRKEQVVGSSEAVRFAGRDLERLPASNIRKSVEAYVEHQKHFPLDSANNIRGRLRRHKFAVYKKGSKGVSFVCAVKRKFRDASTVFTDSIRNLIDFIEKHPNIPASKLPKEYIGIDTEKQKPEELKMTEAEVQAAAKAKAEAEA
;
A
#
# COMPACT_ATOMS: atom_id res chain seq x y z
N MET A 1 -40.30 23.62 -46.89
CA MET A 1 -39.65 22.85 -47.97
C MET A 1 -38.33 23.51 -48.29
N ALA A 2 -37.32 22.67 -48.55
CA ALA A 2 -35.92 22.95 -48.87
C ALA A 2 -34.98 23.20 -47.68
N ASP A 3 -34.36 22.09 -47.24
CA ASP A 3 -33.21 22.00 -46.35
C ASP A 3 -31.93 22.51 -47.00
N THR A 4 -31.12 23.23 -46.21
CA THR A 4 -29.73 23.62 -46.51
C THR A 4 -28.78 22.65 -45.81
N PRO A 5 -27.79 22.02 -46.49
CA PRO A 5 -26.87 21.09 -45.84
C PRO A 5 -25.70 21.81 -45.17
N ALA A 6 -25.39 21.40 -43.95
CA ALA A 6 -24.25 21.88 -43.17
C ALA A 6 -22.93 21.22 -43.60
N ASN A 7 -21.91 22.07 -43.65
CA ASN A 7 -20.52 21.88 -44.04
C ASN A 7 -19.73 21.10 -42.98
N ASN A 8 -19.08 19.99 -43.35
CA ASN A 8 -18.12 19.28 -42.49
C ASN A 8 -16.75 19.20 -43.18
N LYS A 9 -15.76 19.82 -42.54
CA LYS A 9 -14.34 19.87 -42.92
C LYS A 9 -13.61 18.66 -42.29
N PRO A 10 -12.78 17.90 -43.01
CA PRO A 10 -11.90 16.90 -42.39
C PRO A 10 -10.55 17.50 -41.95
N GLU A 11 -10.11 17.17 -40.73
CA GLU A 11 -8.81 17.54 -40.16
C GLU A 11 -7.65 16.68 -40.71
N ALA A 12 -6.44 17.26 -40.71
CA ALA A 12 -5.21 16.74 -41.32
C ALA A 12 -4.51 15.63 -40.49
N PRO A 13 -3.68 14.76 -41.12
CA PRO A 13 -3.07 13.61 -40.46
C PRO A 13 -1.84 13.99 -39.61
N GLN A 14 -1.75 13.42 -38.41
CA GLN A 14 -0.64 13.59 -37.47
C GLN A 14 0.63 12.87 -37.95
N GLN A 15 1.77 13.53 -37.77
CA GLN A 15 3.10 13.09 -38.18
C GLN A 15 3.51 11.77 -37.50
N ALA A 16 3.99 10.82 -38.31
CA ALA A 16 4.55 9.55 -37.84
C ALA A 16 5.90 9.77 -37.14
N LEU A 17 6.01 9.31 -35.89
CA LEU A 17 7.24 9.27 -35.11
C LEU A 17 8.20 8.22 -35.70
N ASP A 18 9.45 8.63 -35.94
CA ASP A 18 10.50 7.75 -36.46
C ASP A 18 11.04 6.83 -35.35
N LEU A 19 10.82 5.52 -35.53
CA LEU A 19 11.14 4.45 -34.58
C LEU A 19 12.56 3.88 -34.75
N ASN A 20 13.38 4.44 -35.65
CA ASN A 20 14.75 3.97 -35.88
C ASN A 20 15.74 4.27 -34.75
N SER A 21 15.35 5.00 -33.69
CA SER A 21 16.21 5.25 -32.53
C SER A 21 16.14 4.17 -31.43
N LEU A 22 15.35 3.10 -31.63
CA LEU A 22 15.15 2.04 -30.63
C LEU A 22 15.86 0.71 -30.96
N SER A 23 16.66 0.66 -32.03
CA SER A 23 17.36 -0.56 -32.46
C SER A 23 18.57 -0.98 -31.60
N GLY A 24 18.83 -0.29 -30.48
CA GLY A 24 19.99 -0.54 -29.61
C GLY A 24 19.67 -1.11 -28.24
N LEU A 25 18.42 -1.50 -27.99
CA LEU A 25 17.98 -2.00 -26.69
C LEU A 25 17.61 -3.48 -26.76
N ASP A 26 18.64 -4.33 -26.65
CA ASP A 26 18.46 -5.77 -26.41
C ASP A 26 17.95 -6.00 -24.99
N PHE A 27 16.65 -6.28 -24.88
CA PHE A 27 15.98 -6.67 -23.64
C PHE A 27 15.64 -8.17 -23.63
N GLY A 28 16.59 -9.00 -24.04
CA GLY A 28 16.54 -10.45 -23.86
C GLY A 28 17.13 -10.87 -22.51
N PRO A 29 16.62 -11.92 -21.85
CA PRO A 29 17.28 -12.50 -20.69
C PRO A 29 18.65 -13.09 -21.09
N ASN A 30 19.70 -12.85 -20.29
CA ASN A 30 21.14 -13.15 -20.55
C ASN A 30 21.52 -14.57 -21.05
N TRP A 31 20.58 -15.51 -21.15
CA TRP A 31 20.79 -16.86 -21.66
C TRP A 31 20.39 -17.02 -23.14
N ALA A 32 19.70 -16.04 -23.73
CA ALA A 32 19.23 -16.09 -25.12
C ALA A 32 20.27 -15.58 -26.13
N ASP A 33 21.41 -15.08 -25.67
CA ASP A 33 22.41 -14.41 -26.51
C ASP A 33 23.74 -15.15 -26.51
N ALA A 34 24.12 -15.75 -27.64
CA ALA A 34 25.31 -16.60 -27.75
C ALA A 34 26.64 -15.82 -27.65
N ASN A 35 26.60 -14.48 -27.73
CA ASN A 35 27.77 -13.59 -27.69
C ASN A 35 27.88 -12.74 -26.41
N ALA A 36 26.99 -12.90 -25.43
CA ALA A 36 27.05 -12.11 -24.20
C ALA A 36 28.13 -12.64 -23.23
N LYS A 37 29.11 -11.78 -22.89
CA LYS A 37 30.11 -12.09 -21.84
C LYS A 37 29.44 -12.09 -20.46
N PRO A 38 29.72 -13.07 -19.58
CA PRO A 38 29.08 -13.15 -18.27
C PRO A 38 29.49 -11.98 -17.36
N ALA A 39 28.51 -11.21 -16.88
CA ALA A 39 28.72 -10.15 -15.91
C ALA A 39 29.11 -10.73 -14.53
N ARG A 40 30.17 -10.18 -13.91
CA ARG A 40 30.63 -10.56 -12.56
C ARG A 40 29.59 -10.18 -11.49
N PRO A 41 29.31 -11.04 -10.49
CA PRO A 41 28.35 -10.71 -9.44
C PRO A 41 28.87 -9.57 -8.54
N LYS A 42 28.02 -8.57 -8.28
CA LYS A 42 28.25 -7.59 -7.22
C LYS A 42 27.99 -8.25 -5.86
N HIS A 43 28.95 -8.10 -4.94
CA HIS A 43 28.88 -8.62 -3.58
C HIS A 43 27.83 -7.82 -2.77
N TYR A 44 26.74 -8.47 -2.35
CA TYR A 44 25.86 -7.93 -1.31
C TYR A 44 26.45 -8.31 0.06
N GLY A 45 26.64 -7.30 0.91
CA GLY A 45 27.07 -7.49 2.30
C GLY A 45 25.94 -8.12 3.11
N SER A 46 26.20 -9.31 3.64
CA SER A 46 25.34 -9.99 4.60
C SER A 46 25.64 -9.42 5.99
N GLU A 47 24.71 -8.65 6.53
CA GLU A 47 24.67 -8.30 7.95
C GLU A 47 24.11 -9.50 8.72
N ALA A 48 25.02 -10.36 9.21
CA ALA A 48 24.70 -11.51 10.04
C ALA A 48 25.07 -11.22 11.49
N THR A 49 24.04 -11.24 12.34
CA THR A 49 24.09 -11.29 13.79
C THR A 49 24.98 -12.42 14.29
N GLY A 50 25.68 -12.13 15.40
CA GLY A 50 26.82 -12.89 15.88
C GLY A 50 26.53 -14.32 16.36
N LYS A 51 27.55 -15.18 16.17
CA LYS A 51 27.80 -16.34 17.03
C LYS A 51 29.31 -16.55 17.16
N ARG A 52 29.74 -16.66 18.41
CA ARG A 52 31.10 -16.90 18.88
C ARG A 52 31.65 -18.20 18.27
N SER A 53 32.89 -18.16 17.76
CA SER A 53 33.70 -19.36 17.61
C SER A 53 35.13 -19.08 18.07
N SER A 54 35.55 -19.89 19.03
CA SER A 54 36.83 -19.97 19.70
C SER A 54 37.98 -20.25 18.74
N GLY A 55 39.14 -19.67 19.05
CA GLY A 55 40.35 -19.77 18.26
C GLY A 55 41.03 -21.15 18.23
N SER A 56 41.88 -21.32 17.23
CA SER A 56 43.16 -22.02 17.35
C SER A 56 43.98 -21.72 16.09
N GLY A 57 45.06 -20.95 16.26
CA GLY A 57 46.11 -20.77 15.25
C GLY A 57 47.44 -21.29 15.81
N PRO A 58 48.30 -21.96 15.02
CA PRO A 58 49.43 -22.73 15.55
C PRO A 58 50.65 -21.86 15.87
N ARG A 59 51.34 -22.23 16.96
CA ARG A 59 52.69 -21.77 17.33
C ARG A 59 53.75 -22.49 16.48
N ASP A 60 54.77 -21.76 16.05
CA ASP A 60 56.18 -22.16 16.19
C ASP A 60 57.06 -20.89 16.18
N ARG A 61 57.61 -20.50 17.33
CA ARG A 61 58.90 -20.90 17.94
C ARG A 61 60.11 -20.21 17.30
N ARG A 62 60.44 -19.05 17.86
CA ARG A 62 61.76 -18.42 17.80
C ARG A 62 62.57 -18.84 19.03
N SER A 63 63.70 -19.50 18.78
CA SER A 63 64.88 -19.59 19.66
C SER A 63 65.25 -18.19 20.18
N GLY A 64 65.75 -17.91 21.37
CA GLY A 64 66.23 -18.68 22.52
C GLY A 64 66.95 -17.66 23.43
N GLY A 65 67.16 -17.99 24.71
CA GLY A 65 68.22 -17.36 25.52
C GLY A 65 67.88 -16.21 26.47
N SER A 66 67.56 -16.59 27.72
CA SER A 66 68.31 -16.20 28.93
C SER A 66 68.32 -14.75 29.47
N ARG A 67 67.64 -14.62 30.62
CA ARG A 67 68.08 -14.02 31.91
C ARG A 67 68.09 -12.49 32.11
N SER A 68 67.30 -12.10 33.12
CA SER A 68 67.75 -11.40 34.34
C SER A 68 67.35 -9.92 34.52
N VAL A 69 66.60 -9.73 35.61
CA VAL A 69 66.59 -8.60 36.56
C VAL A 69 65.95 -7.28 36.11
N GLY A 70 64.87 -6.92 36.82
CA GLY A 70 64.23 -5.62 36.73
C GLY A 70 64.89 -4.56 37.59
N ARG A 71 64.46 -3.31 37.41
CA ARG A 71 64.38 -2.27 38.46
C ARG A 71 63.61 -1.06 37.95
N ASP A 72 62.80 -0.49 38.85
CA ASP A 72 62.27 0.86 38.82
C ASP A 72 63.30 1.94 38.44
N SER A 73 62.87 2.96 37.70
CA SER A 73 63.04 4.38 38.08
C SER A 73 62.60 5.33 36.95
N GLN A 74 61.50 6.04 37.21
CA GLN A 74 61.39 7.51 37.22
C GLN A 74 62.44 8.35 36.45
N SER A 75 62.00 9.11 35.44
CA SER A 75 62.47 10.48 35.09
C SER A 75 61.74 10.93 33.81
N GLU A 76 60.86 11.91 33.89
CA GLU A 76 61.07 13.35 33.73
C GLU A 76 60.80 13.89 32.32
N ARG A 77 59.92 14.89 32.34
CA ARG A 77 59.54 15.86 31.33
C ARG A 77 60.69 16.32 30.41
N ARG A 78 60.40 16.41 29.11
CA ARG A 78 60.89 17.53 28.27
C ARG A 78 59.95 17.78 27.10
N GLY A 79 59.45 19.01 27.01
CA GLY A 79 58.49 19.44 26.00
C GLY A 79 59.12 19.79 24.66
N HIS A 80 58.26 19.87 23.64
CA HIS A 80 58.50 20.65 22.43
C HIS A 80 57.19 21.36 22.01
N PRO A 81 57.22 22.68 21.74
CA PRO A 81 56.05 23.46 21.35
C PRO A 81 55.98 23.68 19.84
N GLY A 82 54.76 23.82 19.29
CA GLY A 82 54.51 24.52 18.02
C GLY A 82 53.98 23.67 16.87
N GLY A 83 52.68 23.75 16.61
CA GLY A 83 52.02 23.28 15.38
C GLY A 83 50.55 23.71 15.36
N GLU A 84 50.16 24.47 14.34
CA GLU A 84 48.93 25.28 14.18
C GLU A 84 47.57 24.62 14.48
N PRO A 85 46.54 25.43 14.82
CA PRO A 85 45.17 24.95 15.02
C PRO A 85 44.50 24.65 13.67
N SER A 86 44.30 23.36 13.39
CA SER A 86 43.52 22.91 12.23
C SER A 86 42.09 23.48 12.28
N ARG A 87 41.73 24.15 11.19
CA ARG A 87 40.41 24.72 10.91
C ARG A 87 39.32 23.68 11.15
N ARG A 88 38.47 23.96 12.13
CA ARG A 88 37.27 23.19 12.46
C ARG A 88 36.31 23.26 11.26
N ASP A 89 36.33 22.18 10.47
CA ASP A 89 35.45 21.91 9.35
C ASP A 89 33.98 22.03 9.83
N GLU A 90 33.33 23.15 9.50
CA GLU A 90 31.89 23.38 9.65
C GLU A 90 31.14 22.48 8.66
N ARG A 91 31.16 21.17 8.90
CA ARG A 91 30.22 20.24 8.30
C ARG A 91 28.84 20.53 8.90
N ARG A 92 28.14 21.49 8.28
CA ARG A 92 26.69 21.67 8.40
C ARG A 92 26.06 20.28 8.39
N GLY A 93 25.47 19.91 9.52
CA GLY A 93 24.82 18.62 9.72
C GLY A 93 23.83 18.39 8.59
N ARG A 94 24.13 17.42 7.73
CA ARG A 94 23.13 16.79 6.89
C ARG A 94 22.01 16.32 7.84
N PRO A 95 20.74 16.69 7.61
CA PRO A 95 19.65 16.18 8.43
C PRO A 95 19.80 14.67 8.55
N ALA A 96 19.84 14.17 9.79
CA ALA A 96 19.92 12.74 10.04
C ALA A 96 18.83 12.07 9.20
N ALA A 97 19.20 11.06 8.40
CA ALA A 97 18.23 10.30 7.64
C ALA A 97 17.15 9.82 8.64
N PRO A 98 15.85 10.01 8.33
CA PRO A 98 14.79 9.58 9.23
C PRO A 98 15.01 8.11 9.57
N ALA A 99 14.92 7.78 10.86
CA ALA A 99 15.13 6.41 11.33
C ALA A 99 14.19 5.46 10.55
N PRO A 100 14.67 4.25 10.18
CA PRO A 100 13.83 3.30 9.46
C PRO A 100 12.56 3.03 10.26
N PHE A 101 11.41 3.19 9.61
CA PHE A 101 10.12 2.97 10.23
C PHE A 101 10.01 1.51 10.69
N VAL A 102 9.71 1.30 11.98
CA VAL A 102 9.47 -0.04 12.52
C VAL A 102 7.97 -0.30 12.42
N PRO A 103 7.52 -1.32 11.65
CA PRO A 103 6.10 -1.59 11.53
C PRO A 103 5.47 -1.86 12.89
N THR A 104 4.34 -1.22 13.15
CA THR A 104 3.59 -1.36 14.42
C THR A 104 2.65 -2.57 14.38
N VAL A 105 2.21 -2.94 13.19
CA VAL A 105 1.28 -4.04 12.92
C VAL A 105 1.92 -5.13 12.06
N GLU A 106 1.39 -6.33 12.16
CA GLU A 106 1.63 -7.43 11.23
C GLU A 106 0.62 -7.34 10.08
N VAL A 107 1.09 -7.59 8.86
CA VAL A 107 0.31 -7.38 7.64
C VAL A 107 0.47 -8.61 6.77
N ASP A 108 -0.64 -9.17 6.31
CA ASP A 108 -0.70 -10.26 5.35
C ASP A 108 -1.47 -9.83 4.10
N LEU A 109 -1.01 -10.28 2.93
CA LEU A 109 -1.68 -10.04 1.66
C LEU A 109 -2.31 -11.32 1.13
N TYR A 110 -3.60 -11.25 0.81
CA TYR A 110 -4.34 -12.32 0.18
C TYR A 110 -4.93 -11.83 -1.14
N PRO A 111 -5.12 -12.72 -2.13
CA PRO A 111 -5.77 -12.32 -3.37
C PRO A 111 -7.26 -12.11 -3.12
N GLN A 112 -7.80 -11.10 -3.76
CA GLN A 112 -9.24 -10.88 -3.82
C GLN A 112 -9.89 -11.99 -4.64
N ASP A 113 -11.05 -12.49 -4.21
CA ASP A 113 -11.63 -13.71 -4.77
C ASP A 113 -12.02 -13.56 -6.25
N GLU A 114 -12.62 -12.42 -6.63
CA GLU A 114 -13.01 -12.17 -8.03
C GLU A 114 -11.80 -12.12 -8.97
N ALA A 115 -10.73 -11.43 -8.55
CA ALA A 115 -9.49 -11.35 -9.30
C ALA A 115 -8.79 -12.72 -9.39
N PHE A 116 -8.83 -13.50 -8.30
CA PHE A 116 -8.20 -14.81 -8.25
C PHE A 116 -8.91 -15.84 -9.13
N GLU A 117 -10.24 -15.82 -9.20
CA GLU A 117 -11.02 -16.69 -10.07
C GLU A 117 -10.79 -16.38 -11.56
N ALA A 118 -10.77 -15.10 -11.93
CA ALA A 118 -10.41 -14.67 -13.28
C ALA A 118 -9.01 -15.18 -13.68
N LEU A 119 -8.03 -15.05 -12.76
CA LEU A 119 -6.68 -15.57 -12.95
C LEU A 119 -6.69 -17.10 -13.16
N ILE A 120 -7.43 -17.85 -12.33
CA ILE A 120 -7.52 -19.32 -12.45
C ILE A 120 -8.09 -19.74 -13.80
N ASN A 121 -9.17 -19.09 -14.26
CA ASN A 121 -9.79 -19.42 -15.55
C ASN A 121 -8.81 -19.16 -16.70
N ARG A 122 -8.08 -18.06 -16.66
CA ARG A 122 -7.02 -17.76 -17.63
C ARG A 122 -5.88 -18.78 -17.58
N LEU A 123 -5.38 -19.11 -16.39
CA LEU A 123 -4.32 -20.11 -16.21
C LEU A 123 -4.72 -21.48 -16.75
N ARG A 124 -5.98 -21.91 -16.54
CA ARG A 124 -6.52 -23.17 -17.10
C ARG A 124 -6.59 -23.13 -18.61
N SER A 125 -7.14 -22.04 -19.18
CA SER A 125 -7.29 -21.89 -20.63
C SER A 125 -5.94 -21.91 -21.37
N SER A 126 -4.90 -21.30 -20.79
CA SER A 126 -3.60 -21.25 -21.43
C SER A 126 -2.85 -22.59 -21.41
N ALA A 127 -3.21 -23.53 -20.54
CA ALA A 127 -2.52 -24.80 -20.30
C ALA A 127 -0.98 -24.71 -20.12
N ARG A 128 -0.47 -23.51 -19.81
CA ARG A 128 0.95 -23.20 -19.63
C ARG A 128 1.38 -23.32 -18.18
N THR A 129 2.68 -23.44 -17.98
CA THR A 129 3.30 -23.40 -16.64
C THR A 129 3.84 -22.01 -16.39
N TYR A 130 3.57 -21.46 -15.21
CA TYR A 130 4.05 -20.15 -14.76
C TYR A 130 4.80 -20.27 -13.44
N GLN A 131 5.67 -19.31 -13.15
CA GLN A 131 6.30 -19.25 -11.83
C GLN A 131 5.29 -18.75 -10.81
N LEU A 132 5.35 -19.30 -9.60
CA LEU A 132 4.46 -18.87 -8.51
C LEU A 132 4.68 -17.39 -8.16
N PHE A 133 5.91 -16.91 -8.28
CA PHE A 133 6.27 -15.52 -8.01
C PHE A 133 5.70 -14.57 -9.07
N ASP A 134 5.72 -14.96 -10.34
CA ASP A 134 5.11 -14.17 -11.41
C ASP A 134 3.60 -13.98 -11.17
N ILE A 135 2.92 -15.04 -10.72
CA ILE A 135 1.50 -14.98 -10.36
C ILE A 135 1.28 -14.03 -9.17
N ALA A 136 2.15 -14.09 -8.16
CA ALA A 136 2.06 -13.21 -7.00
C ALA A 136 2.31 -11.74 -7.37
N HIS A 137 3.33 -11.44 -8.18
CA HIS A 137 3.58 -10.08 -8.69
C HIS A 137 2.39 -9.53 -9.47
N LEU A 138 1.79 -10.37 -10.31
CA LEU A 138 0.63 -9.97 -11.10
C LEU A 138 -0.57 -9.59 -10.22
N LEU A 139 -0.75 -10.26 -9.07
CA LEU A 139 -1.78 -9.88 -8.10
C LEU A 139 -1.41 -8.59 -7.36
N LEU A 140 -0.15 -8.38 -7.00
CA LEU A 140 0.32 -7.19 -6.28
C LEU A 140 0.45 -5.94 -7.15
N GLU A 141 0.37 -6.08 -8.48
CA GLU A 141 0.49 -5.00 -9.44
C GLU A 141 -0.60 -3.94 -9.28
N LYS A 142 -1.85 -4.36 -9.01
CA LYS A 142 -3.00 -3.47 -8.83
C LYS A 142 -3.61 -3.62 -7.43
N PRO A 143 -3.98 -2.51 -6.76
CA PRO A 143 -4.59 -2.55 -5.42
C PRO A 143 -5.95 -3.24 -5.40
N ASP A 144 -6.67 -3.29 -6.52
CA ASP A 144 -7.98 -3.96 -6.65
C ASP A 144 -7.89 -5.49 -6.69
N ARG A 145 -6.69 -6.09 -6.72
CA ARG A 145 -6.51 -7.54 -6.88
C ARG A 145 -6.16 -8.24 -5.57
N TYR A 146 -5.94 -7.50 -4.50
CA TYR A 146 -5.57 -8.05 -3.20
C TYR A 146 -6.35 -7.42 -2.03
N ILE A 147 -6.45 -8.20 -0.97
CA ILE A 147 -7.02 -7.82 0.33
C ILE A 147 -5.85 -7.77 1.31
N VAL A 148 -5.84 -6.72 2.12
CA VAL A 148 -4.89 -6.53 3.21
C VAL A 148 -5.54 -7.03 4.50
N VAL A 149 -4.83 -7.89 5.22
CA VAL A 149 -5.20 -8.34 6.55
C VAL A 149 -4.20 -7.75 7.53
N VAL A 150 -4.71 -6.96 8.48
CA VAL A 150 -3.88 -6.30 9.50
C VAL A 150 -4.18 -6.96 10.84
N SER A 151 -3.12 -7.42 11.50
CA SER A 151 -3.15 -7.94 12.86
C SER A 151 -2.20 -7.14 13.75
N PRO A 152 -2.53 -6.96 15.04
CA PRO A 152 -1.64 -6.33 15.98
C PRO A 152 -0.46 -7.26 16.26
N LYS A 153 0.75 -6.70 16.35
CA LYS A 153 1.92 -7.49 16.72
C LYS A 153 1.75 -7.98 18.16
N SER A 154 1.62 -9.29 18.35
CA SER A 154 1.61 -9.88 19.68
C SER A 154 2.95 -9.60 20.36
N SER A 155 2.96 -8.77 21.40
CA SER A 155 4.12 -8.71 22.30
C SER A 155 4.21 -10.05 23.03
N ARG A 156 5.40 -10.66 23.10
CA ARG A 156 5.62 -11.95 23.78
C ARG A 156 5.06 -11.89 25.21
N GLY A 157 3.89 -12.50 25.42
CA GLY A 157 3.26 -12.67 26.73
C GLY A 157 2.19 -11.65 27.15
N GLY A 158 1.73 -10.77 26.25
CA GLY A 158 0.57 -9.90 26.49
C GLY A 158 -0.68 -10.37 25.73
N GLU A 159 -1.87 -10.04 26.24
CA GLU A 159 -3.13 -10.25 25.50
C GLU A 159 -3.06 -9.59 24.11
N PRO A 160 -3.67 -10.21 23.08
CA PRO A 160 -3.68 -9.62 21.74
C PRO A 160 -4.34 -8.24 21.84
N ALA A 161 -3.59 -7.20 21.50
CA ALA A 161 -4.16 -5.85 21.40
C ALA A 161 -5.34 -5.91 20.43
N GLN A 162 -6.45 -5.26 20.73
CA GLN A 162 -7.60 -5.25 19.82
C GLN A 162 -7.43 -4.09 18.82
N LEU A 163 -7.73 -4.33 17.55
CA LEU A 163 -7.84 -3.29 16.54
C LEU A 163 -9.30 -2.88 16.39
N TYR A 164 -9.52 -1.60 16.11
CA TYR A 164 -10.84 -1.07 15.79
C TYR A 164 -10.96 -0.94 14.28
N TYR A 165 -12.16 -1.09 13.75
CA TYR A 165 -12.43 -0.85 12.34
C TYR A 165 -13.72 -0.08 12.15
N SER A 166 -13.71 0.79 11.14
CA SER A 166 -14.93 1.41 10.63
C SER A 166 -15.80 0.35 9.96
N VAL A 167 -17.07 0.25 10.30
CA VAL A 167 -17.98 -0.72 9.67
C VAL A 167 -18.24 -0.34 8.21
N PRO A 168 -18.49 0.95 7.88
CA PRO A 168 -18.42 1.41 6.50
C PRO A 168 -16.97 1.35 5.98
N GLY A 169 -16.71 0.45 5.02
CA GLY A 169 -15.40 0.33 4.36
C GLY A 169 -14.37 -0.56 5.06
N HIS A 170 -14.63 -1.06 6.27
CA HIS A 170 -13.76 -1.99 7.01
C HIS A 170 -12.32 -1.51 7.23
N LEU A 171 -12.09 -0.19 7.32
CA LEU A 171 -10.75 0.36 7.52
C LEU A 171 -10.26 0.20 8.96
N PRO A 172 -8.99 -0.23 9.18
CA PRO A 172 -8.40 -0.40 10.51
C PRO A 172 -7.90 0.90 11.17
N PHE A 173 -8.08 0.99 12.49
CA PHE A 173 -7.64 2.09 13.35
C PHE A 173 -7.02 1.57 14.66
N GLU A 174 -6.13 2.35 15.26
CA GLU A 174 -5.50 2.03 16.55
C GLU A 174 -6.45 2.31 17.72
N THR A 175 -7.29 3.34 17.60
CA THR A 175 -8.25 3.75 18.64
C THR A 175 -9.69 3.77 18.14
N GLU A 176 -10.64 3.56 19.06
CA GLU A 176 -12.06 3.63 18.77
C GLU A 176 -12.48 5.05 18.33
N GLU A 177 -11.92 6.07 18.98
CA GLU A 177 -12.26 7.49 18.72
C GLU A 177 -11.86 7.94 17.31
N GLU A 178 -10.73 7.45 16.80
CA GLU A 178 -10.29 7.72 15.42
C GLU A 178 -11.24 7.09 14.41
N ALA A 179 -11.66 5.84 14.64
CA ALA A 179 -12.61 5.15 13.78
C ALA A 179 -13.97 5.89 13.74
N ILE A 180 -14.47 6.30 14.91
CA ILE A 180 -15.70 7.10 15.02
C ILE A 180 -15.57 8.42 14.25
N SER A 181 -14.47 9.14 14.46
CA SER A 181 -14.25 10.45 13.82
C SER A 181 -14.14 10.32 12.30
N TYR A 182 -13.55 9.23 11.82
CA TYR A 182 -13.46 8.93 10.39
C TYR A 182 -14.85 8.68 9.77
N VAL A 183 -15.68 7.84 10.41
CA VAL A 183 -17.05 7.56 9.92
C VAL A 183 -17.89 8.84 9.91
N ILE A 184 -17.78 9.67 10.94
CA ILE A 184 -18.49 10.96 10.99
C ILE A 184 -17.98 11.91 9.90
N THR A 185 -16.70 11.92 9.58
CA THR A 185 -16.21 12.88 8.57
C THR A 185 -16.57 12.45 7.14
N ASN A 186 -16.51 11.15 6.85
CA ASN A 186 -16.55 10.64 5.47
C ASN A 186 -17.81 9.86 5.11
N HIS A 187 -18.59 9.43 6.09
CA HIS A 187 -19.74 8.53 5.91
C HIS A 187 -21.00 9.03 6.64
N LEU A 188 -21.08 10.34 6.95
CA LEU A 188 -22.28 10.95 7.55
C LEU A 188 -23.51 10.80 6.66
N ASP A 189 -23.30 10.84 5.34
CA ASP A 189 -24.32 10.71 4.29
C ASP A 189 -25.05 9.35 4.31
N LEU A 190 -24.41 8.31 4.84
CA LEU A 190 -25.05 6.99 5.00
C LEU A 190 -26.10 6.99 6.11
N PHE A 191 -25.93 7.82 7.13
CA PHE A 191 -26.80 7.82 8.31
C PHE A 191 -27.78 9.00 8.34
N PHE A 192 -27.39 10.14 7.76
CA PHE A 192 -28.18 11.36 7.80
C PHE A 192 -28.34 12.02 6.44
N ASP A 193 -29.51 12.62 6.22
CA ASP A 193 -29.70 13.69 5.24
C ASP A 193 -29.40 15.04 5.88
N ILE A 194 -28.54 15.81 5.24
CA ILE A 194 -28.13 17.14 5.72
C ILE A 194 -29.00 18.18 5.01
N GLU A 195 -29.92 18.78 5.76
CA GLU A 195 -30.70 19.94 5.30
C GLU A 195 -30.07 21.22 5.88
N GLU A 196 -29.63 22.13 5.01
CA GLU A 196 -29.25 23.47 5.45
C GLU A 196 -30.52 24.27 5.78
N ILE A 197 -30.73 24.58 7.06
CA ILE A 197 -31.89 25.33 7.54
C ILE A 197 -31.42 26.68 8.05
N GLU A 198 -32.17 27.72 7.68
CA GLU A 198 -31.98 29.07 8.19
C GLU A 198 -32.37 29.13 9.68
N ILE A 199 -31.38 29.18 10.58
CA ILE A 199 -31.62 29.34 12.03
C ILE A 199 -31.87 30.83 12.33
N ASP A 200 -32.83 31.10 13.24
CA ASP A 200 -33.20 32.45 13.68
C ASP A 200 -31.97 33.19 14.24
N PRO A 201 -31.63 34.41 13.75
CA PRO A 201 -30.45 35.15 14.18
C PRO A 201 -30.41 35.34 15.69
N PRO A 202 -29.22 35.27 16.32
CA PRO A 202 -29.09 35.45 17.75
C PRO A 202 -29.58 36.85 18.15
N LYS A 203 -30.62 36.94 18.99
CA LYS A 203 -31.14 38.21 19.50
C LYS A 203 -30.14 38.83 20.48
N GLY A 204 -29.45 39.88 20.04
CA GLY A 204 -28.52 40.64 20.86
C GLY A 204 -28.08 41.93 20.18
N ASN A 205 -27.83 42.99 20.96
CA ASN A 205 -27.24 44.22 20.44
C ASN A 205 -25.71 44.04 20.35
N PHE A 206 -25.22 43.63 19.18
CA PHE A 206 -23.80 43.37 18.95
C PHE A 206 -23.11 44.64 18.43
N GLN A 207 -22.35 45.31 19.29
CA GLN A 207 -21.63 46.55 18.92
C GLN A 207 -20.21 46.29 18.36
N MET A 208 -19.68 45.08 18.53
CA MET A 208 -18.33 44.72 18.07
C MET A 208 -18.23 43.23 17.82
N ILE A 209 -17.42 42.85 16.82
CA ILE A 209 -17.07 41.46 16.49
C ILE A 209 -15.58 41.30 16.51
N ASN A 210 -15.15 40.18 17.09
CA ASN A 210 -13.75 39.82 17.12
C ASN A 210 -13.40 39.04 15.84
N ARG A 211 -12.39 39.54 15.12
CA ARG A 211 -11.80 38.86 13.96
C ARG A 211 -10.43 38.30 14.32
N CYS A 212 -10.08 37.17 13.71
CA CYS A 212 -8.73 36.66 13.77
C CYS A 212 -7.85 37.43 12.76
N THR A 213 -6.74 38.02 13.21
CA THR A 213 -5.77 38.70 12.32
C THR A 213 -4.92 37.74 11.47
N ILE A 214 -4.91 36.45 11.81
CA ILE A 214 -4.12 35.43 11.11
C ILE A 214 -4.92 34.85 9.94
N THR A 215 -6.19 34.50 10.18
CA THR A 215 -7.05 33.82 9.21
C THR A 215 -8.08 34.74 8.57
N GLY A 216 -8.27 35.95 9.12
CA GLY A 216 -9.29 36.89 8.68
C GLY A 216 -10.72 36.50 9.05
N GLU A 217 -10.93 35.41 9.78
CA GLU A 217 -12.29 34.94 10.11
C GLU A 217 -12.94 35.70 11.26
N LEU A 218 -14.26 35.87 11.14
CA LEU A 218 -15.13 36.44 12.15
C LEU A 218 -15.43 35.37 13.21
N LEU A 219 -14.87 35.53 14.41
CA LEU A 219 -15.05 34.61 15.54
C LEU A 219 -16.36 34.89 16.30
N GLY A 220 -16.86 36.13 16.18
CA GLY A 220 -18.12 36.58 16.75
C GLY A 220 -17.95 37.65 17.84
N PRO A 221 -19.06 38.14 18.39
CA PRO A 221 -19.07 39.16 19.44
C PRO A 221 -18.54 38.63 20.78
N PRO A 222 -17.77 39.41 21.55
CA PRO A 222 -17.31 39.02 22.89
C PRO A 222 -18.44 38.67 23.87
N ASN A 223 -19.63 39.26 23.69
CA ASN A 223 -20.80 39.04 24.54
C ASN A 223 -21.65 37.82 24.12
N TYR A 224 -21.22 37.06 23.11
CA TYR A 224 -21.95 35.88 22.67
C TYR A 224 -21.62 34.66 23.54
N HIS A 225 -22.63 33.94 23.99
CA HIS A 225 -22.45 32.84 24.95
C HIS A 225 -21.62 31.66 24.40
N ARG A 226 -21.57 31.43 23.08
CA ARG A 226 -20.68 30.43 22.45
C ARG A 226 -19.39 31.03 21.87
N TYR A 227 -19.08 32.27 22.20
CA TYR A 227 -17.87 32.94 21.70
C TYR A 227 -16.60 32.15 22.07
N GLN A 228 -16.51 31.64 23.29
CA GLN A 228 -15.40 30.79 23.75
C GLN A 228 -15.26 29.50 22.92
N GLU A 229 -16.39 28.84 22.58
CA GLU A 229 -16.38 27.62 21.77
C GLU A 229 -15.88 27.91 20.34
N PHE A 230 -16.27 29.04 19.76
CA PHE A 230 -15.80 29.44 18.43
C PHE A 230 -14.30 29.72 18.40
N ILE A 231 -13.75 30.38 19.42
CA ILE A 231 -12.30 30.58 19.55
C ILE A 231 -11.59 29.22 19.58
N GLN A 232 -12.05 28.30 20.43
CA GLN A 232 -11.41 26.99 20.59
C GLN A 232 -11.48 26.17 19.30
N ARG A 233 -12.64 26.13 18.64
CA ARG A 233 -12.83 25.43 17.37
C ARG A 233 -11.96 26.02 16.27
N HIS A 234 -11.90 27.35 16.16
CA HIS A 234 -11.08 28.02 15.15
C HIS A 234 -9.57 27.76 15.37
N TYR A 235 -9.13 27.80 16.63
CA TYR A 235 -7.75 27.47 16.99
C TYR A 235 -7.41 26.03 16.60
N ALA A 236 -8.25 25.06 16.96
CA ALA A 236 -8.02 23.65 16.66
C ALA A 236 -8.06 23.33 15.15
N ALA A 237 -8.92 24.00 14.39
CA ALA A 237 -9.11 23.71 12.97
C ALA A 237 -8.10 24.41 12.05
N ARG A 238 -7.67 25.64 12.38
CA ARG A 238 -6.91 26.49 11.45
C ARG A 238 -5.53 26.89 11.93
N ILE A 239 -5.22 26.76 13.22
CA ILE A 239 -3.99 27.29 13.79
C ILE A 239 -3.09 26.12 14.21
N ASN A 240 -2.09 25.85 13.37
CA ASN A 240 -1.06 24.84 13.65
C ASN A 240 0.26 25.54 14.04
N GLY A 241 0.86 25.13 15.17
CA GLY A 241 2.20 25.58 15.58
C GLY A 241 2.27 26.88 16.40
N MET A 242 1.14 27.38 16.92
CA MET A 242 1.08 28.54 17.82
C MET A 242 0.39 28.14 19.14
N SER A 243 0.76 28.77 20.26
CA SER A 243 0.07 28.58 21.55
C SER A 243 -1.24 29.38 21.62
N PHE A 244 -2.21 28.86 22.38
CA PHE A 244 -3.53 29.47 22.54
C PHE A 244 -3.46 30.92 23.05
N GLU A 245 -2.56 31.23 23.99
CA GLU A 245 -2.36 32.59 24.52
C GLU A 245 -1.85 33.59 23.46
N ARG A 246 -1.01 33.12 22.54
CA ARG A 246 -0.53 33.96 21.43
C ARG A 246 -1.62 34.19 20.40
N PHE A 247 -2.52 33.22 20.23
CA PHE A 247 -3.68 33.37 19.37
C PHE A 247 -4.70 34.35 19.95
N THR A 248 -5.06 34.23 21.23
CA THR A 248 -6.02 35.15 21.88
C THR A 248 -5.52 36.58 21.88
N SER A 249 -4.21 36.80 22.05
CA SER A 249 -3.59 38.14 21.96
C SER A 249 -3.65 38.76 20.57
N LYS A 250 -3.90 37.96 19.52
CA LYS A 250 -3.98 38.38 18.12
C LYS A 250 -5.42 38.57 17.62
N ILE A 251 -6.39 38.45 18.51
CA ILE A 251 -7.79 38.71 18.20
C ILE A 251 -8.04 40.22 18.28
N GLU A 252 -8.54 40.80 17.19
CA GLU A 252 -8.88 42.22 17.12
C GLU A 252 -10.39 42.41 17.15
N GLY A 253 -10.86 43.35 17.97
CA GLY A 253 -12.26 43.76 17.99
C GLY A 253 -12.55 44.83 16.93
N VAL A 254 -13.44 44.52 16.01
CA VAL A 254 -13.87 45.39 14.91
C VAL A 254 -15.29 45.84 15.16
N LYS A 255 -15.53 47.15 14.99
CA LYS A 255 -16.85 47.79 15.18
C LYS A 255 -17.54 48.11 13.85
N GLU A 256 -17.16 47.41 12.80
CA GLU A 256 -17.63 47.64 11.44
C GLU A 256 -18.94 46.89 11.22
N GLN A 257 -19.98 47.62 10.81
CA GLN A 257 -21.34 47.08 10.67
C GLN A 257 -21.41 45.96 9.63
N GLU A 258 -20.63 46.04 8.55
CA GLU A 258 -20.59 45.03 7.50
C GLU A 258 -20.08 43.67 8.01
N GLN A 259 -19.11 43.67 8.93
CA GLN A 259 -18.61 42.44 9.56
C GLN A 259 -19.61 41.89 10.57
N ILE A 260 -20.42 42.75 11.18
CA ILE A 260 -21.54 42.36 12.05
C ILE A 260 -22.60 41.63 11.25
N ASP A 261 -22.99 42.18 10.11
CA ASP A 261 -24.01 41.60 9.24
C ASP A 261 -23.51 40.30 8.59
N ALA A 262 -22.26 40.25 8.14
CA ALA A 262 -21.64 39.03 7.60
C ALA A 262 -21.56 37.90 8.63
N TRP A 263 -21.26 38.22 9.90
CA TRP A 263 -21.30 37.23 10.97
C TRP A 263 -22.74 36.78 11.26
N LEU A 264 -23.71 37.70 11.29
CA LEU A 264 -25.13 37.35 11.46
C LEU A 264 -25.63 36.44 10.32
N GLU A 265 -25.21 36.68 9.08
CA GLU A 265 -25.50 35.80 7.94
C GLU A 265 -24.83 34.43 8.07
N SER A 266 -23.59 34.37 8.57
CA SER A 266 -22.91 33.09 8.85
C SER A 266 -23.64 32.28 9.92
N MET A 267 -24.27 32.96 10.89
CA MET A 267 -25.05 32.34 11.95
C MET A 267 -26.46 31.91 11.51
N LYS A 268 -26.96 32.42 10.37
CA LYS A 268 -28.19 31.92 9.75
C LYS A 268 -28.02 30.54 9.13
N LYS A 269 -26.80 30.11 8.80
CA LYS A 269 -26.56 28.79 8.18
C LYS A 269 -26.52 27.70 9.24
N GLY A 270 -27.67 27.13 9.58
CA GLY A 270 -27.76 25.91 10.38
C GLY A 270 -27.75 24.66 9.50
N ALA A 271 -27.21 23.56 10.01
CA ALA A 271 -27.35 22.25 9.39
C ALA A 271 -28.24 21.39 10.28
N ARG A 272 -29.35 20.89 9.73
CA ARG A 272 -30.22 19.88 10.36
C ARG A 272 -29.88 18.52 9.77
N TYR A 273 -29.66 17.55 10.64
CA TYR A 273 -29.32 16.17 10.29
C TYR A 273 -30.56 15.30 10.50
N MET A 274 -31.21 14.86 9.42
CA MET A 274 -32.37 13.96 9.46
C MET A 274 -31.93 12.50 9.36
N VAL A 275 -32.48 11.61 10.18
CA VAL A 275 -32.08 10.18 10.20
C VAL A 275 -32.75 9.40 9.07
N LYS A 276 -31.97 8.71 8.22
CA LYS A 276 -32.48 7.95 7.06
C LYS A 276 -33.27 6.68 7.43
N ASP A 277 -32.76 5.88 8.36
CA ASP A 277 -33.35 4.58 8.70
C ASP A 277 -34.02 4.58 10.07
N ARG A 278 -35.01 5.46 10.27
CA ARG A 278 -35.67 5.65 11.58
C ARG A 278 -36.23 4.34 12.15
N GLN A 279 -35.82 3.99 13.37
CA GLN A 279 -36.49 2.95 14.18
C GLN A 279 -37.49 3.58 15.17
N GLU A 280 -38.51 2.83 15.58
CA GLU A 280 -39.58 3.31 16.45
C GLU A 280 -39.02 3.76 17.81
N GLY A 281 -39.11 5.07 18.10
CA GLY A 281 -38.57 5.70 19.31
C GLY A 281 -37.36 6.62 19.10
N GLU A 282 -36.82 6.75 17.88
CA GLU A 282 -35.67 7.61 17.58
C GLU A 282 -36.06 9.06 17.22
N PRO A 283 -35.27 10.09 17.62
CA PRO A 283 -35.48 11.47 17.22
C PRO A 283 -35.33 11.63 15.70
N GLU A 284 -36.26 12.36 15.08
CA GLU A 284 -36.34 12.52 13.63
C GLU A 284 -35.22 13.40 13.05
N SER A 285 -34.71 14.33 13.85
CA SER A 285 -33.70 15.28 13.39
C SER A 285 -32.84 15.85 14.50
N PHE A 286 -31.61 16.20 14.18
CA PHE A 286 -30.66 16.85 15.09
C PHE A 286 -30.18 18.19 14.53
N GLU A 287 -30.01 19.18 15.41
CA GLU A 287 -29.59 20.54 15.04
C GLU A 287 -28.06 20.73 15.08
N THR A 288 -27.32 19.77 15.63
CA THR A 288 -25.86 19.83 15.78
C THR A 288 -25.20 18.48 15.52
N LEU A 289 -23.99 18.54 14.95
CA LEU A 289 -23.15 17.36 14.71
C LEU A 289 -22.83 16.57 15.97
N ASP A 290 -22.63 17.24 17.11
CA ASP A 290 -22.30 16.56 18.37
C ASP A 290 -23.47 15.74 18.90
N VAL A 291 -24.71 16.22 18.71
CA VAL A 291 -25.91 15.47 19.09
C VAL A 291 -26.13 14.30 18.14
N ALA A 292 -25.91 14.49 16.83
CA ALA A 292 -25.94 13.42 15.84
C ALA A 292 -24.88 12.34 16.13
N ARG A 293 -23.66 12.75 16.53
CA ARG A 293 -22.59 11.85 16.99
C ARG A 293 -23.02 11.05 18.22
N HIS A 294 -23.55 11.71 19.24
CA HIS A 294 -24.02 11.02 20.44
C HIS A 294 -25.16 10.04 20.15
N PHE A 295 -26.07 10.39 19.24
CA PHE A 295 -27.12 9.49 18.79
C PHE A 295 -26.55 8.25 18.10
N LEU A 296 -25.62 8.41 17.15
CA LEU A 296 -24.97 7.29 16.48
C LEU A 296 -24.25 6.37 17.47
N LEU A 297 -23.52 6.93 18.43
CA LEU A 297 -22.80 6.15 19.44
C LEU A 297 -23.72 5.44 20.44
N ARG A 298 -24.91 5.97 20.69
CA ARG A 298 -25.86 5.39 21.64
C ARG A 298 -26.77 4.34 21.03
N HIS A 299 -27.23 4.58 19.81
CA HIS A 299 -28.25 3.75 19.16
C HIS A 299 -27.68 2.86 18.05
N ARG A 300 -26.57 3.27 17.41
CA ARG A 300 -26.02 2.62 16.21
C ARG A 300 -24.53 2.33 16.30
N LYS A 301 -23.99 2.15 17.51
CA LYS A 301 -22.55 1.91 17.73
C LYS A 301 -22.00 0.80 16.83
N GLU A 302 -22.74 -0.31 16.75
CA GLU A 302 -22.38 -1.50 15.97
C GLU A 302 -22.36 -1.26 14.46
N GLN A 303 -23.03 -0.22 13.96
CA GLN A 303 -23.00 0.18 12.54
C GLN A 303 -21.91 1.18 12.23
N VAL A 304 -21.26 1.77 13.25
CA VAL A 304 -20.21 2.78 13.10
C VAL A 304 -18.85 2.14 13.29
N VAL A 305 -18.64 1.43 14.42
CA VAL A 305 -17.35 0.84 14.78
C VAL A 305 -17.51 -0.59 15.26
N GLY A 306 -16.61 -1.46 14.79
CA GLY A 306 -16.38 -2.79 15.33
C GLY A 306 -14.97 -2.93 15.88
N SER A 307 -14.75 -3.97 16.68
CA SER A 307 -13.42 -4.39 17.14
C SER A 307 -13.12 -5.82 16.69
N SER A 308 -11.86 -6.08 16.35
CA SER A 308 -11.40 -7.42 15.97
C SER A 308 -9.90 -7.57 16.22
N GLU A 309 -9.46 -8.82 16.37
CA GLU A 309 -8.04 -9.18 16.41
C GLU A 309 -7.38 -9.09 15.04
N ALA A 310 -8.16 -9.18 13.95
CA ALA A 310 -7.66 -9.04 12.59
C ALA A 310 -8.68 -8.32 11.71
N VAL A 311 -8.26 -7.22 11.10
CA VAL A 311 -9.11 -6.41 10.22
C VAL A 311 -8.72 -6.68 8.77
N ARG A 312 -9.72 -6.91 7.91
CA ARG A 312 -9.54 -7.16 6.49
C ARG A 312 -10.14 -6.02 5.68
N PHE A 313 -9.38 -5.44 4.76
CA PHE A 313 -9.88 -4.42 3.85
C PHE A 313 -9.28 -4.59 2.45
N ALA A 314 -9.96 -4.07 1.43
CA ALA A 314 -9.48 -4.19 0.05
C ALA A 314 -8.29 -3.25 -0.18
N GLY A 315 -7.32 -3.67 -1.01
CA GLY A 315 -6.13 -2.87 -1.29
C GLY A 315 -6.44 -1.49 -1.88
N ARG A 316 -7.57 -1.34 -2.58
CA ARG A 316 -8.07 -0.06 -3.10
C ARG A 316 -8.40 0.98 -2.03
N ASP A 317 -8.78 0.53 -0.84
CA ASP A 317 -9.16 1.39 0.27
C ASP A 317 -7.94 1.87 1.07
N LEU A 318 -6.73 1.42 0.71
CA LEU A 318 -5.46 1.87 1.31
C LEU A 318 -5.27 3.38 1.16
N GLU A 319 -5.70 3.97 0.05
CA GLU A 319 -5.60 5.42 -0.18
C GLU A 319 -6.51 6.24 0.75
N ARG A 320 -7.63 5.64 1.18
CA ARG A 320 -8.63 6.25 2.07
C ARG A 320 -8.21 6.27 3.53
N LEU A 321 -7.21 5.45 3.91
CA LEU A 321 -6.69 5.45 5.26
C LEU A 321 -6.06 6.81 5.61
N PRO A 322 -6.33 7.38 6.79
CA PRO A 322 -5.62 8.58 7.24
C PRO A 322 -4.13 8.29 7.43
N ALA A 323 -3.33 9.35 7.50
CA ALA A 323 -1.88 9.25 7.71
C ALA A 323 -1.56 8.74 9.12
N SER A 324 -1.60 7.42 9.31
CA SER A 324 -1.35 6.72 10.58
C SER A 324 -0.15 5.78 10.50
N ASN A 325 0.28 5.24 11.65
CA ASN A 325 1.34 4.23 11.68
C ASN A 325 0.89 2.92 11.01
N ILE A 326 -0.40 2.59 11.09
CA ILE A 326 -1.00 1.46 10.37
C ILE A 326 -0.81 1.65 8.86
N ARG A 327 -1.20 2.81 8.32
CA ARG A 327 -1.04 3.09 6.88
C ARG A 327 0.41 2.95 6.43
N LYS A 328 1.36 3.56 7.16
CA LYS A 328 2.80 3.44 6.86
C LYS A 328 3.31 2.00 6.92
N SER A 329 2.82 1.21 7.88
CA SER A 329 3.15 -0.22 8.00
C SER A 329 2.67 -1.04 6.81
N VAL A 330 1.42 -0.80 6.38
CA VAL A 330 0.83 -1.48 5.22
C VAL A 330 1.55 -1.09 3.94
N GLU A 331 1.79 0.20 3.71
CA GLU A 331 2.51 0.70 2.52
C GLU A 331 3.92 0.09 2.44
N ALA A 332 4.68 0.11 3.54
CA ALA A 332 6.01 -0.50 3.59
C ALA A 332 5.98 -2.02 3.33
N TYR A 333 4.99 -2.73 3.87
CA TYR A 333 4.86 -4.17 3.64
C TYR A 333 4.47 -4.50 2.19
N VAL A 334 3.55 -3.73 1.61
CA VAL A 334 3.16 -3.87 0.20
C VAL A 334 4.36 -3.63 -0.72
N GLU A 335 5.17 -2.61 -0.45
CA GLU A 335 6.39 -2.34 -1.22
C GLU A 335 7.41 -3.48 -1.11
N HIS A 336 7.60 -4.02 0.09
CA HIS A 336 8.46 -5.19 0.31
C HIS A 336 7.97 -6.42 -0.49
N GLN A 337 6.67 -6.73 -0.45
CA GLN A 337 6.10 -7.84 -1.21
C GLN A 337 6.13 -7.60 -2.72
N LYS A 338 6.00 -6.35 -3.19
CA LYS A 338 6.17 -6.00 -4.61
C LYS A 338 7.60 -6.29 -5.10
N HIS A 339 8.60 -6.11 -4.25
CA HIS A 339 9.99 -6.42 -4.59
C HIS A 339 10.27 -7.93 -4.51
N PHE A 340 9.80 -8.60 -3.44
CA PHE A 340 10.00 -10.04 -3.25
C PHE A 340 8.75 -10.69 -2.61
N PRO A 341 7.84 -11.29 -3.42
CA PRO A 341 6.51 -11.71 -2.99
C PRO A 341 6.53 -13.10 -2.34
N LEU A 342 7.35 -13.31 -1.30
CA LEU A 342 7.47 -14.62 -0.67
C LEU A 342 6.20 -15.01 0.09
N ASP A 343 5.71 -14.13 0.96
CA ASP A 343 4.57 -14.41 1.82
C ASP A 343 3.28 -14.44 1.01
N SER A 344 3.14 -13.48 0.07
CA SER A 344 2.05 -13.46 -0.91
C SER A 344 2.01 -14.76 -1.73
N ALA A 345 3.15 -15.26 -2.20
CA ALA A 345 3.23 -16.54 -2.91
C ALA A 345 2.83 -17.74 -2.03
N ASN A 346 3.21 -17.73 -0.76
CA ASN A 346 2.83 -18.78 0.21
C ASN A 346 1.32 -18.77 0.48
N ASN A 347 0.72 -17.57 0.61
CA ASN A 347 -0.71 -17.37 0.84
C ASN A 347 -1.56 -17.88 -0.33
N ILE A 348 -1.15 -17.63 -1.58
CA ILE A 348 -1.89 -18.11 -2.77
C ILE A 348 -1.68 -19.60 -3.06
N ARG A 349 -0.57 -20.19 -2.62
CA ARG A 349 -0.22 -21.59 -2.89
C ARG A 349 -1.29 -22.56 -2.42
N GLY A 350 -1.84 -22.33 -1.23
CA GLY A 350 -2.92 -23.14 -0.66
C GLY A 350 -4.19 -23.07 -1.52
N ARG A 351 -4.59 -21.87 -1.93
CA ARG A 351 -5.76 -21.66 -2.79
C ARG A 351 -5.57 -22.33 -4.16
N LEU A 352 -4.42 -22.15 -4.82
CA LEU A 352 -4.12 -22.79 -6.11
C LEU A 352 -4.26 -24.32 -6.05
N ARG A 353 -3.80 -24.95 -4.96
CA ARG A 353 -3.96 -26.40 -4.75
C ARG A 353 -5.43 -26.82 -4.63
N ARG A 354 -6.27 -26.03 -3.94
CA ARG A 354 -7.72 -26.29 -3.86
C ARG A 354 -8.39 -26.23 -5.24
N HIS A 355 -7.90 -25.36 -6.13
CA HIS A 355 -8.36 -25.28 -7.53
C HIS A 355 -7.71 -26.33 -8.46
N LYS A 356 -7.11 -27.40 -7.90
CA LYS A 356 -6.50 -28.54 -8.60
C LYS A 356 -5.25 -28.21 -9.43
N PHE A 357 -4.58 -27.08 -9.18
CA PHE A 357 -3.29 -26.81 -9.81
C PHE A 357 -2.18 -27.65 -9.19
N ALA A 358 -1.27 -28.13 -10.03
CA ALA A 358 -0.05 -28.80 -9.61
C ALA A 358 1.04 -27.74 -9.34
N VAL A 359 1.51 -27.69 -8.09
CA VAL A 359 2.65 -26.85 -7.69
C VAL A 359 3.87 -27.73 -7.47
N TYR A 360 4.94 -27.50 -8.25
CA TYR A 360 6.17 -28.29 -8.21
C TYR A 360 7.40 -27.40 -8.29
N LYS A 361 8.54 -27.89 -7.79
CA LYS A 361 9.82 -27.19 -7.88
C LYS A 361 10.60 -27.71 -9.09
N LYS A 362 11.29 -26.82 -9.81
CA LYS A 362 12.14 -27.19 -10.95
C LYS A 362 13.47 -26.43 -10.91
N GLY A 363 14.54 -27.10 -11.33
CA GLY A 363 15.89 -26.55 -11.45
C GLY A 363 16.69 -26.59 -10.14
N SER A 364 17.99 -26.32 -10.23
CA SER A 364 18.92 -26.31 -9.10
C SER A 364 18.59 -25.24 -8.05
N LYS A 365 17.96 -24.14 -8.48
CA LYS A 365 17.51 -23.04 -7.61
C LYS A 365 16.18 -23.32 -6.89
N GLY A 366 15.50 -24.43 -7.21
CA GLY A 366 14.26 -24.83 -6.52
C GLY A 366 13.06 -23.89 -6.73
N VAL A 367 13.01 -23.18 -7.86
CA VAL A 367 11.93 -22.23 -8.19
C VAL A 367 10.60 -22.99 -8.28
N SER A 368 9.56 -22.41 -7.68
CA SER A 368 8.22 -23.01 -7.64
C SER A 368 7.41 -22.61 -8.87
N PHE A 369 6.88 -23.62 -9.56
CA PHE A 369 6.06 -23.49 -10.74
C PHE A 369 4.65 -24.01 -10.48
N VAL A 370 3.68 -23.42 -11.18
CA VAL A 370 2.25 -23.74 -11.11
C VAL A 370 1.78 -24.14 -12.51
N CYS A 371 1.05 -25.25 -12.61
CA CYS A 371 0.45 -25.72 -13.85
C CYS A 371 -0.95 -26.28 -13.60
N ALA A 372 -1.88 -26.02 -14.51
CA ALA A 372 -3.23 -26.59 -14.45
C ALA A 372 -3.22 -28.12 -14.64
N VAL A 373 -2.24 -28.64 -15.38
CA VAL A 373 -2.12 -30.06 -15.68
C VAL A 373 -1.13 -30.73 -14.72
N LYS A 374 -1.58 -31.80 -14.07
CA LYS A 374 -0.72 -32.65 -13.25
C LYS A 374 0.17 -33.49 -14.16
N ARG A 375 1.48 -33.26 -14.08
CA ARG A 375 2.48 -34.09 -14.77
C ARG A 375 2.40 -35.53 -14.21
N LYS A 376 2.27 -36.50 -15.11
CA LYS A 376 2.39 -37.93 -14.82
C LYS A 376 3.58 -38.46 -15.61
N PHE A 377 4.36 -39.36 -15.00
CA PHE A 377 5.37 -40.09 -15.75
C PHE A 377 4.69 -41.06 -16.71
N ARG A 378 5.34 -41.31 -17.85
CA ARG A 378 4.87 -42.29 -18.82
C ARG A 378 5.25 -43.68 -18.32
N ASP A 379 4.25 -44.55 -18.17
CA ASP A 379 4.43 -45.98 -17.97
C ASP A 379 4.29 -46.71 -19.30
N ALA A 380 4.90 -47.89 -19.42
CA ALA A 380 4.90 -48.68 -20.66
C ALA A 380 3.49 -49.13 -21.12
N SER A 381 2.50 -49.10 -20.22
CA SER A 381 1.10 -49.44 -20.48
C SER A 381 0.23 -48.27 -20.91
N THR A 382 0.75 -47.03 -20.92
CA THR A 382 -0.05 -45.84 -21.21
C THR A 382 -0.26 -45.66 -22.71
N VAL A 383 -1.51 -45.79 -23.16
CA VAL A 383 -1.91 -45.63 -24.56
C VAL A 383 -2.22 -44.16 -24.86
N PHE A 384 -1.48 -43.55 -25.79
CA PHE A 384 -1.73 -42.19 -26.28
C PHE A 384 -2.49 -42.18 -27.61
N THR A 385 -3.00 -41.03 -28.03
CA THR A 385 -3.52 -40.83 -29.41
C THR A 385 -2.39 -40.91 -30.43
N ASP A 386 -2.71 -41.25 -31.67
CA ASP A 386 -1.69 -41.45 -32.74
C ASP A 386 -0.84 -40.20 -32.98
N SER A 387 -1.43 -39.01 -32.86
CA SER A 387 -0.72 -37.73 -32.95
C SER A 387 0.39 -37.57 -31.89
N ILE A 388 0.12 -38.01 -30.66
CA ILE A 388 1.07 -37.93 -29.53
C ILE A 388 2.10 -39.05 -29.65
N ARG A 389 1.70 -40.26 -30.09
CA ARG A 389 2.64 -41.35 -30.34
C ARG A 389 3.68 -40.98 -31.40
N ASN A 390 3.24 -40.44 -32.53
CA ASN A 390 4.14 -40.00 -33.60
C ASN A 390 5.15 -38.95 -33.12
N LEU A 391 4.70 -38.01 -32.26
CA LEU A 391 5.57 -37.00 -31.66
C LEU A 391 6.60 -37.64 -30.72
N ILE A 392 6.18 -38.59 -29.90
CA ILE A 392 7.06 -39.29 -28.96
C ILE A 392 8.10 -40.11 -29.73
N ASP A 393 7.68 -40.87 -30.74
CA ASP A 393 8.57 -41.68 -31.59
C ASP A 393 9.61 -40.80 -32.30
N PHE A 394 9.22 -39.60 -32.74
CA PHE A 394 10.15 -38.62 -33.31
C PHE A 394 11.19 -38.15 -32.28
N ILE A 395 10.77 -37.83 -31.06
CA ILE A 395 11.67 -37.41 -29.98
C ILE A 395 12.64 -38.53 -29.59
N GLU A 396 12.17 -39.77 -29.51
CA GLU A 396 13.00 -40.93 -29.17
C GLU A 396 14.04 -41.25 -30.26
N LYS A 397 13.70 -41.05 -31.54
CA LYS A 397 14.64 -41.18 -32.66
C LYS A 397 15.67 -40.03 -32.72
N HIS A 398 15.36 -38.89 -32.11
CA HIS A 398 16.21 -37.70 -32.14
C HIS A 398 16.50 -37.13 -30.73
N PRO A 399 17.27 -37.86 -29.90
CA PRO A 399 17.45 -37.54 -28.48
C PRO A 399 18.18 -36.22 -28.19
N ASN A 400 18.93 -35.68 -29.15
CA ASN A 400 19.74 -34.47 -29.00
C ASN A 400 19.11 -33.20 -29.59
N ILE A 401 17.85 -33.25 -30.04
CA ILE A 401 17.17 -32.05 -30.55
C ILE A 401 16.82 -31.12 -29.39
N PRO A 402 17.26 -29.85 -29.40
CA PRO A 402 16.84 -28.89 -28.38
C PRO A 402 15.34 -28.61 -28.51
N ALA A 403 14.64 -28.53 -27.37
CA ALA A 403 13.18 -28.36 -27.33
C ALA A 403 12.66 -27.19 -28.17
N SER A 404 13.44 -26.12 -28.33
CA SER A 404 13.10 -24.94 -29.14
C SER A 404 13.02 -25.22 -30.65
N LYS A 405 13.76 -26.22 -31.16
CA LYS A 405 13.78 -26.57 -32.59
C LYS A 405 12.77 -27.67 -32.94
N LEU A 406 12.21 -28.32 -31.94
CA LEU A 406 11.28 -29.44 -32.09
C LEU A 406 10.02 -29.06 -32.92
N PRO A 407 9.37 -27.89 -32.71
CA PRO A 407 8.22 -27.49 -33.54
C PRO A 407 8.57 -27.31 -35.02
N LYS A 408 9.79 -26.82 -35.30
CA LYS A 408 10.31 -26.62 -36.65
C LYS A 408 10.63 -27.95 -37.32
N GLU A 409 11.33 -28.83 -36.63
CA GLU A 409 11.78 -30.12 -37.19
C GLU A 409 10.64 -31.15 -37.31
N TYR A 410 9.63 -31.10 -36.43
CA TYR A 410 8.51 -32.05 -36.45
C TYR A 410 7.29 -31.57 -37.25
N ILE A 411 6.95 -30.27 -37.18
CA ILE A 411 5.71 -29.70 -37.78
C ILE A 411 6.03 -28.62 -38.83
N GLY A 412 7.28 -28.17 -38.96
CA GLY A 412 7.66 -27.10 -39.89
C GLY A 412 7.30 -25.69 -39.40
N ILE A 413 6.96 -25.51 -38.11
CA ILE A 413 6.54 -24.22 -37.55
C ILE A 413 7.76 -23.51 -36.94
N ASP A 414 8.12 -22.36 -37.50
CA ASP A 414 9.18 -21.49 -36.97
C ASP A 414 8.72 -20.74 -35.71
N THR A 415 9.01 -21.32 -34.54
CA THR A 415 8.70 -20.73 -33.23
C THR A 415 9.66 -19.62 -32.79
N GLU A 416 10.78 -19.42 -33.47
CA GLU A 416 11.77 -18.37 -33.16
C GLU A 416 11.20 -16.94 -33.30
N LYS A 417 10.10 -16.77 -34.05
CA LYS A 417 9.43 -15.46 -34.24
C LYS A 417 8.24 -15.24 -33.30
N GLN A 418 7.81 -16.25 -32.55
CA GLN A 418 6.64 -16.16 -31.68
C GLN A 418 7.07 -15.76 -30.27
N LYS A 419 6.83 -14.49 -29.90
CA LYS A 419 6.97 -14.07 -28.50
C LYS A 419 5.93 -14.84 -27.66
N PRO A 420 6.33 -15.54 -26.59
CA PRO A 420 5.37 -16.20 -25.73
C PRO A 420 4.43 -15.15 -25.15
N GLU A 421 3.14 -15.32 -25.40
CA GLU A 421 2.11 -14.41 -24.89
C GLU A 421 2.24 -14.27 -23.37
N GLU A 422 2.51 -13.04 -22.93
CA GLU A 422 2.67 -12.71 -21.51
C GLU A 422 1.33 -12.87 -20.78
N LEU A 423 1.37 -13.42 -19.56
CA LEU A 423 0.22 -13.33 -18.68
C LEU A 423 0.02 -11.87 -18.30
N LYS A 424 -1.05 -11.28 -18.83
CA LYS A 424 -1.57 -9.99 -18.39
C LYS A 424 -2.97 -10.24 -17.86
N MET A 425 -3.30 -9.73 -16.68
CA MET A 425 -4.71 -9.71 -16.28
C MET A 425 -5.36 -8.48 -16.88
N THR A 426 -6.34 -8.69 -17.77
CA THR A 426 -7.11 -7.59 -18.33
C THR A 426 -8.23 -7.21 -17.37
N GLU A 427 -8.54 -5.92 -17.26
CA GLU A 427 -9.61 -5.42 -16.38
C GLU A 427 -10.98 -5.98 -16.77
N ALA A 428 -11.20 -6.20 -18.07
CA ALA A 428 -12.42 -6.82 -18.59
C ALA A 428 -12.65 -8.23 -18.04
N GLU A 429 -11.62 -9.05 -17.87
CA GLU A 429 -11.74 -10.40 -17.29
C GLU A 429 -12.08 -10.33 -15.79
N VAL A 430 -11.53 -9.36 -15.06
CA VAL A 430 -11.82 -9.16 -13.64
C VAL A 430 -13.25 -8.66 -13.44
N GLN A 431 -13.70 -7.71 -14.27
CA GLN A 431 -15.07 -7.22 -14.25
C GLN A 431 -16.08 -8.29 -14.67
N ALA A 432 -15.75 -9.13 -15.65
CA ALA A 432 -16.60 -10.25 -16.06
C ALA A 432 -16.74 -11.28 -14.93
N ALA A 433 -15.65 -11.58 -14.20
CA ALA A 433 -15.70 -12.46 -13.04
C ALA A 433 -16.52 -11.85 -11.89
N ALA A 434 -16.37 -10.55 -11.63
CA ALA A 434 -17.17 -9.85 -10.62
C ALA A 434 -18.67 -9.88 -10.95
N LYS A 435 -19.04 -9.69 -12.22
CA LYS A 435 -20.44 -9.82 -12.69
C LYS A 435 -20.98 -11.24 -12.54
N ALA A 436 -20.20 -12.24 -12.95
CA ALA A 436 -20.60 -13.66 -12.83
C ALA A 436 -20.81 -14.09 -11.37
N LYS A 437 -20.03 -13.55 -10.43
CA LYS A 437 -20.22 -13.80 -8.99
C LYS A 437 -21.48 -13.10 -8.46
N ALA A 438 -21.70 -11.85 -8.83
CA ALA A 438 -22.92 -11.12 -8.44
C ALA A 438 -24.21 -11.78 -8.95
N GLU A 439 -24.17 -12.36 -10.16
CA GLU A 439 -25.29 -13.13 -10.74
C GLU A 439 -25.48 -14.51 -10.09
N ALA A 440 -24.46 -15.09 -9.44
CA ALA A 440 -24.55 -16.37 -8.75
C ALA A 440 -24.99 -16.23 -7.27
N GLU A 441 -24.88 -15.03 -6.70
CA GLU A 441 -25.32 -14.68 -5.33
C GLU A 441 -26.72 -14.04 -5.28
N ALA A 442 -27.28 -13.65 -6.44
CA ALA A 442 -28.68 -13.22 -6.63
C ALA A 442 -29.59 -14.41 -6.93
#